data_AF-A0AAD4Q4H7-F1
#
_entry.id   AF-A0AAD4Q4H7-F1
#
_cell.length_a   1.000
_cell.length_b   1.000
_cell.length_c   1.000
_cell.angle_alpha   90.00
_cell.angle_beta   90.00
_cell.angle_gamma   90.00
#
_symmetry.space_group_name_H-M   'P 1'
#
loop_
_entity.id
_entity.type
_entity.pdbx_description
1 polymer ?
#
loop_
_entity_poly.entity_id
_entity_poly.type
_entity_poly.pdbx_seq_one_letter_code
_entity_poly.pdbx_strand_id
1 'polypeptide(L)'
;MYAFEILDPNERKLINLKVGKATNLNRRMNQWDRQCGSHEQFLRGFWPGGMGNKTVLMKRPVQAGPKGPWCHRLERLAHIELSDLAMFAPYLEAGYPSIRAKTKTNKGGKRDGSTMHNEIFALKRASEGQYKDDCIIKPVIEKWGRFLEAYL
;
A
#
# COMPACT_ATOMS: atom_id res chain seq x y z
N MET A 1 -7.10 -8.38 -2.43
CA MET A 1 -6.07 -7.33 -2.30
C MET A 1 -5.09 -7.71 -1.20
N TYR A 2 -3.83 -7.31 -1.33
CA TYR A 2 -2.81 -7.45 -0.31
C TYR A 2 -1.92 -6.20 -0.31
N ALA A 3 -1.24 -5.98 0.79
CA ALA A 3 -0.24 -4.95 0.89
C ALA A 3 0.93 -5.38 1.78
N PHE A 4 2.14 -5.05 1.35
CA PHE A 4 3.33 -5.22 2.17
C PHE A 4 4.17 -3.95 2.18
N GLU A 5 4.93 -3.77 3.24
CA GLU A 5 5.97 -2.77 3.33
C GLU A 5 7.29 -3.37 2.86
N ILE A 6 8.02 -2.59 2.06
CA ILE A 6 9.38 -2.85 1.64
C ILE A 6 10.28 -2.02 2.55
N LEU A 7 11.02 -2.69 3.42
CA LEU A 7 11.99 -2.02 4.27
C LEU A 7 13.22 -1.65 3.47
N ASP A 8 13.56 -0.37 3.51
CA ASP A 8 14.78 0.17 2.96
C ASP A 8 15.69 0.63 4.12
N PRO A 9 16.83 -0.04 4.36
CA PRO A 9 17.75 0.33 5.43
C PRO A 9 18.20 1.80 5.35
N ASN A 10 18.25 2.37 4.14
CA ASN A 10 18.77 3.70 3.88
C ASN A 10 17.70 4.80 4.01
N GLU A 11 16.40 4.47 3.89
CA GLU A 11 15.29 5.44 3.84
C GLU A 11 14.24 5.22 4.94
N ARG A 12 14.67 5.17 6.21
CA ARG A 12 13.77 4.91 7.36
C ARG A 12 12.63 5.94 7.55
N LYS A 13 12.77 7.14 6.98
CA LYS A 13 11.77 8.22 7.05
C LYS A 13 10.57 7.98 6.13
N LEU A 14 10.71 7.09 5.16
CA LEU A 14 9.66 6.72 4.22
C LEU A 14 9.15 5.31 4.53
N ILE A 15 7.88 5.10 4.21
CA ILE A 15 7.25 3.78 4.15
C ILE A 15 7.02 3.49 2.68
N ASN A 16 7.62 2.41 2.19
CA ASN A 16 7.41 1.95 0.82
C ASN A 16 6.36 0.85 0.85
N LEU A 17 5.13 1.19 0.46
CA LEU A 17 4.01 0.25 0.46
C LEU A 17 3.78 -0.28 -0.94
N LYS A 18 3.78 -1.60 -1.09
CA LYS A 18 3.35 -2.27 -2.30
C LYS A 18 1.96 -2.83 -2.12
N VAL A 19 1.05 -2.48 -3.03
CA VAL A 19 -0.34 -2.94 -3.01
C VAL A 19 -0.65 -3.71 -4.28
N GLY A 20 -1.35 -4.84 -4.17
CA GLY A 20 -1.79 -5.58 -5.35
C GLY A 20 -2.86 -6.64 -5.09
N LYS A 21 -3.27 -7.33 -6.15
CA LYS A 21 -4.16 -8.50 -6.07
C LYS A 21 -3.41 -9.82 -6.30
N ALA A 22 -3.86 -10.88 -5.63
CA ALA A 22 -3.37 -12.24 -5.83
C ALA A 22 -4.53 -13.23 -5.75
N THR A 23 -4.46 -14.29 -6.55
CA THR A 23 -5.34 -15.47 -6.40
C THR A 23 -4.81 -16.41 -5.32
N ASN A 24 -3.47 -16.54 -5.22
CA ASN A 24 -2.80 -17.27 -4.16
C ASN A 24 -1.73 -16.36 -3.55
N LEU A 25 -1.99 -15.89 -2.32
CA LEU A 25 -1.15 -14.91 -1.65
C LEU A 25 0.26 -15.47 -1.41
N ASN A 26 0.37 -16.69 -0.89
CA ASN A 26 1.65 -17.32 -0.58
C ASN A 26 2.53 -17.47 -1.83
N ARG A 27 1.94 -17.89 -2.97
CA ARG A 27 2.68 -17.96 -4.25
C ARG A 27 3.13 -16.58 -4.72
N ARG A 28 2.27 -15.56 -4.57
CA ARG A 28 2.61 -14.19 -4.97
C ARG A 28 3.73 -13.59 -4.13
N MET A 29 3.73 -13.86 -2.81
CA MET A 29 4.80 -13.45 -1.91
C MET A 29 6.13 -14.10 -2.30
N ASN A 30 6.15 -15.42 -2.53
CA ASN A 30 7.36 -16.13 -2.97
C ASN A 30 7.90 -15.63 -4.33
N GLN A 31 7.02 -15.26 -5.26
CA GLN A 31 7.45 -14.66 -6.54
C GLN A 31 8.10 -13.31 -6.33
N TRP A 32 7.52 -12.48 -5.46
CA TRP A 32 8.04 -11.14 -5.22
C TRP A 32 9.36 -11.18 -4.45
N ASP A 33 9.50 -12.06 -3.46
CA ASP A 33 10.77 -12.33 -2.76
C ASP A 33 11.90 -12.69 -3.73
N ARG A 34 11.60 -13.50 -4.76
CA ARG A 34 12.56 -13.84 -5.83
C ARG A 34 12.85 -12.69 -6.79
N GLN A 35 11.87 -11.84 -7.08
CA GLN A 35 12.02 -10.71 -8.01
C GLN A 35 12.75 -9.52 -7.36
N CYS A 36 12.54 -9.31 -6.07
CA CYS A 36 12.99 -8.15 -5.30
C CYS A 36 13.64 -8.58 -3.98
N GLY A 37 14.63 -9.49 -4.06
CA GLY A 37 15.30 -10.09 -2.90
C GLY A 37 16.29 -9.17 -2.16
N SER A 38 16.43 -7.92 -2.60
CA SER A 38 17.34 -6.92 -2.00
C SER A 38 16.78 -6.25 -0.75
N HIS A 39 15.48 -6.38 -0.47
CA HIS A 39 14.80 -5.68 0.62
C HIS A 39 13.96 -6.63 1.47
N GLU A 40 13.95 -6.40 2.79
CA GLU A 40 13.09 -7.14 3.72
C GLU A 40 11.63 -6.69 3.58
N GLN A 41 10.69 -7.63 3.64
CA GLN A 41 9.29 -7.37 3.32
C GLN A 41 8.37 -7.76 4.49
N PHE A 42 7.47 -6.85 4.86
CA PHE A 42 6.51 -7.04 5.96
C PHE A 42 5.08 -7.03 5.44
N LEU A 43 4.34 -8.12 5.63
CA LEU A 43 2.94 -8.18 5.25
C LEU A 43 2.12 -7.26 6.16
N ARG A 44 1.55 -6.20 5.59
CA ARG A 44 0.69 -5.26 6.33
C ARG A 44 -0.78 -5.70 6.34
N GLY A 45 -1.22 -6.39 5.30
CA GLY A 45 -2.56 -6.97 5.31
C GLY A 45 -2.99 -7.60 4.00
N PHE A 46 -4.15 -8.26 4.04
CA PHE A 46 -4.84 -8.83 2.89
C PHE A 46 -6.35 -8.76 3.08
N TRP A 47 -7.09 -8.62 1.98
CA TRP A 47 -8.54 -8.40 1.97
C TRP A 47 -9.20 -9.14 0.79
N PRO A 48 -10.35 -9.82 1.00
CA PRO A 48 -10.99 -10.09 2.30
C PRO A 48 -10.18 -11.10 3.13
N GLY A 49 -10.20 -10.96 4.46
CA GLY A 49 -9.61 -11.93 5.39
C GLY A 49 -8.64 -11.37 6.43
N GLY A 50 -8.18 -10.11 6.29
CA GLY A 50 -7.50 -9.26 7.27
C GLY A 50 -6.54 -9.95 8.25
N MET A 51 -5.26 -9.58 8.23
CA MET A 51 -4.48 -9.67 9.47
C MET A 51 -5.08 -8.64 10.43
N GLY A 52 -5.45 -9.00 11.67
CA GLY A 52 -5.80 -8.01 12.69
C GLY A 52 -4.62 -7.07 13.00
N ASN A 53 -4.51 -6.52 14.22
CA ASN A 53 -3.37 -5.67 14.63
C ASN A 53 -2.00 -6.41 14.69
N LYS A 54 -1.84 -7.56 14.05
CA LYS A 54 -0.62 -8.37 14.05
C LYS A 54 0.03 -8.30 12.68
N THR A 55 1.07 -7.48 12.56
CA THR A 55 2.04 -7.56 11.46
C THR A 55 2.77 -8.90 11.58
N VAL A 56 2.62 -9.78 10.60
CA VAL A 56 3.27 -11.10 10.64
C VAL A 56 4.41 -11.10 9.62
N LEU A 57 5.58 -11.54 10.07
CA LEU A 57 6.71 -11.86 9.18
C LEU A 57 6.22 -12.88 8.14
N MET A 58 6.55 -12.67 6.86
CA MET A 58 6.01 -13.34 5.65
C MET A 58 6.00 -14.90 5.63
N LYS A 59 6.46 -15.59 6.67
CA LYS A 59 6.68 -17.04 6.70
C LYS A 59 5.48 -17.90 7.14
N ARG A 60 4.30 -17.32 7.40
CA ARG A 60 3.11 -18.11 7.78
C ARG A 60 2.11 -18.24 6.62
N PRO A 61 1.55 -19.43 6.36
CA PRO A 61 0.50 -19.60 5.36
C PRO A 61 -0.68 -18.69 5.68
N VAL A 62 -1.03 -17.83 4.74
CA VAL A 62 -2.19 -16.95 4.88
C VAL A 62 -3.43 -17.61 4.28
N GLN A 63 -4.50 -17.70 5.06
CA GLN A 63 -5.80 -18.15 4.57
C GLN A 63 -6.56 -16.95 3.99
N ALA A 64 -6.42 -16.76 2.68
CA ALA A 64 -7.12 -15.71 1.97
C ALA A 64 -8.63 -16.00 1.93
N GLY A 65 -9.44 -14.95 2.08
CA GLY A 65 -10.89 -15.04 1.93
C GLY A 65 -11.34 -15.30 0.48
N PRO A 66 -12.65 -15.33 0.23
CA PRO A 66 -13.20 -15.55 -1.11
C PRO A 66 -12.71 -14.48 -2.10
N LYS A 67 -12.68 -14.83 -3.39
CA LYS A 67 -12.31 -13.90 -4.45
C LYS A 67 -13.29 -12.72 -4.44
N GLY A 68 -12.80 -11.54 -4.10
CA GLY A 68 -13.61 -10.32 -4.13
C GLY A 68 -14.08 -10.00 -5.56
N PRO A 69 -15.34 -9.55 -5.74
CA PRO A 69 -15.81 -9.07 -7.04
C PRO A 69 -15.00 -7.85 -7.47
N TRP A 70 -14.97 -7.59 -8.77
CA TRP A 70 -14.35 -6.38 -9.35
C TRP A 70 -12.88 -6.13 -8.93
N CYS A 71 -12.13 -7.17 -8.55
CA CYS A 71 -10.82 -7.01 -7.93
C CYS A 71 -9.78 -6.24 -8.77
N HIS A 72 -9.89 -6.30 -10.11
CA HIS A 72 -9.08 -5.50 -11.02
C HIS A 72 -9.43 -4.01 -10.96
N ARG A 73 -10.72 -3.66 -10.88
CA ARG A 73 -11.17 -2.28 -10.73
C ARG A 73 -10.82 -1.74 -9.36
N LEU A 74 -10.99 -2.56 -8.32
CA LEU A 74 -10.59 -2.22 -6.95
C LEU A 74 -9.11 -1.89 -6.85
N GLU A 75 -8.25 -2.73 -7.43
CA GLU A 75 -6.80 -2.50 -7.48
C GLU A 75 -6.47 -1.17 -8.17
N ARG A 76 -7.08 -0.92 -9.35
CA ARG A 76 -6.88 0.31 -10.10
C ARG A 76 -7.26 1.56 -9.30
N LEU A 77 -8.44 1.56 -8.68
CA LEU A 77 -8.94 2.68 -7.88
C LEU A 77 -8.08 2.92 -6.64
N ALA A 78 -7.72 1.85 -5.94
CA ALA A 78 -6.82 1.93 -4.80
C ALA A 78 -5.43 2.48 -5.19
N HIS A 79 -4.88 2.06 -6.33
CA HIS A 79 -3.60 2.59 -6.83
C HIS A 79 -3.68 4.07 -7.19
N ILE A 80 -4.79 4.53 -7.78
CA ILE A 80 -4.99 5.96 -8.10
C ILE A 80 -4.96 6.78 -6.81
N GLU A 81 -5.77 6.42 -5.81
CA GLU A 81 -5.83 7.16 -4.54
C GLU A 81 -4.50 7.08 -3.76
N LEU A 82 -3.86 5.91 -3.69
CA LEU A 82 -2.56 5.77 -3.03
C LEU A 82 -1.43 6.54 -3.74
N SER A 83 -1.47 6.62 -5.08
CA SER A 83 -0.55 7.45 -5.85
C SER A 83 -0.75 8.93 -5.54
N ASP A 84 -2.00 9.36 -5.45
CA ASP A 84 -2.36 10.74 -5.10
C ASP A 84 -1.87 11.08 -3.68
N LEU A 85 -2.11 10.18 -2.72
CA LEU A 85 -1.62 10.32 -1.34
C LEU A 85 -0.09 10.38 -1.26
N ALA A 86 0.61 9.56 -2.04
CA ALA A 86 2.07 9.54 -2.07
C ALA A 86 2.67 10.80 -2.72
N MET A 87 2.03 11.33 -3.77
CA MET A 87 2.51 12.47 -4.53
C MET A 87 2.11 13.82 -3.90
N PHE A 88 0.88 13.89 -3.38
CA PHE A 88 0.20 15.12 -2.98
C PHE A 88 -0.33 15.09 -1.55
N ALA A 89 0.42 14.51 -0.61
CA ALA A 89 0.15 14.62 0.83
C ALA A 89 -0.23 16.02 1.39
N PRO A 90 0.05 17.19 0.76
CA PRO A 90 -0.46 18.48 1.25
C PRO A 90 -1.98 18.58 1.42
N TYR A 91 -2.82 17.90 0.62
CA TYR A 91 -4.29 18.05 0.78
C TYR A 91 -4.84 17.43 2.06
N LEU A 92 -4.05 16.60 2.73
CA LEU A 92 -4.40 16.02 4.03
C LEU A 92 -4.08 16.95 5.19
N GLU A 93 -3.34 18.04 4.96
CA GLU A 93 -3.09 19.04 5.99
C GLU A 93 -4.35 19.90 6.19
N ALA A 94 -4.73 20.12 7.45
CA ALA A 94 -5.93 20.87 7.82
C ALA A 94 -5.98 22.31 7.26
N GLY A 95 -4.87 22.83 6.73
CA GLY A 95 -4.77 24.15 6.09
C GLY A 95 -4.97 24.17 4.57
N TYR A 96 -5.27 23.04 3.91
CA TYR A 96 -5.54 23.01 2.47
C TYR A 96 -6.82 23.79 2.11
N PRO A 97 -6.85 24.58 1.01
CA PRO A 97 -5.79 24.78 0.00
C PRO A 97 -4.78 25.90 0.33
N SER A 98 -4.98 26.66 1.41
CA SER A 98 -4.17 27.85 1.74
C SER A 98 -2.87 27.54 2.50
N ILE A 99 -2.26 26.39 2.22
CA ILE A 99 -0.99 26.01 2.86
C ILE A 99 0.12 26.82 2.18
N ARG A 100 0.89 27.60 2.95
CA ARG A 100 2.15 28.17 2.44
C ARG A 100 3.04 27.00 2.04
N ALA A 101 3.19 26.77 0.73
CA ALA A 101 3.90 25.65 0.15
C ALA A 101 5.28 25.44 0.82
N LYS A 102 5.32 24.52 1.78
CA LYS A 102 6.54 24.11 2.47
C LYS A 102 6.67 22.61 2.33
N THR A 103 6.86 22.08 1.13
CA THR A 103 7.78 20.94 0.92
C THR A 103 7.90 20.53 -0.55
N LYS A 104 9.11 20.05 -0.87
CA LYS A 104 9.49 19.42 -2.13
C LYS A 104 8.56 18.24 -2.42
N THR A 105 7.98 18.20 -3.60
CA THR A 105 7.23 17.05 -4.14
C THR A 105 8.14 15.83 -4.17
N ASN A 106 7.76 14.75 -3.49
CA ASN A 106 8.41 13.46 -3.69
C ASN A 106 7.98 12.95 -5.08
N LYS A 107 8.95 12.69 -5.96
CA LYS A 107 8.67 12.09 -7.27
C LYS A 107 8.07 10.70 -7.03
N GLY A 108 6.79 10.51 -7.38
CA GLY A 108 6.11 9.23 -7.31
C GLY A 108 6.77 8.19 -8.22
N GLY A 109 6.95 6.98 -7.69
CA GLY A 109 7.57 5.84 -8.38
C GLY A 109 8.90 5.42 -7.74
N LYS A 110 8.89 4.28 -7.02
CA LYS A 110 10.13 3.66 -6.54
C LYS A 110 10.75 2.84 -7.68
N ARG A 111 12.03 3.08 -7.95
CA ARG A 111 12.84 2.25 -8.86
C ARG A 111 13.48 1.14 -8.02
N ASP A 112 13.27 -0.11 -8.41
CA ASP A 112 14.06 -1.24 -7.94
C ASP A 112 14.83 -1.81 -9.14
N GLY A 113 16.14 -1.59 -9.18
CA GLY A 113 16.96 -1.85 -10.36
C GLY A 113 16.49 -1.09 -11.61
N SER A 114 16.16 -1.82 -12.69
CA SER A 114 15.72 -1.27 -13.98
C SER A 114 14.19 -1.15 -14.15
N THR A 115 13.40 -1.62 -13.19
CA THR A 115 11.93 -1.69 -13.31
C THR A 115 11.27 -0.54 -12.54
N MET A 116 10.40 0.21 -13.22
CA MET A 116 9.51 1.19 -12.58
C MET A 116 8.29 0.46 -12.00
N HIS A 117 8.11 0.54 -10.70
CA HIS A 117 6.95 -0.03 -10.03
C HIS A 117 5.91 1.05 -9.75
N ASN A 118 4.82 1.02 -10.52
CA ASN A 118 3.67 1.92 -10.35
C ASN A 118 2.79 1.52 -9.16
N GLU A 119 3.03 0.32 -8.64
CA GLU A 119 2.32 -0.28 -7.51
C GLU A 119 3.07 -0.15 -6.17
N ILE A 120 4.18 0.60 -6.15
CA ILE A 120 4.94 0.94 -4.93
C ILE A 120 4.77 2.43 -4.62
N PHE A 121 4.22 2.71 -3.44
CA PHE A 121 3.89 4.05 -2.96
C PHE A 121 4.83 4.41 -1.80
N ALA A 122 5.61 5.49 -1.98
CA ALA A 122 6.49 6.02 -0.94
C ALA A 122 5.76 7.11 -0.15
N LEU A 123 5.42 6.81 1.10
CA LEU A 123 4.70 7.71 2.01
C LEU A 123 5.64 8.19 3.12
N LYS A 124 5.43 9.39 3.66
CA LYS A 124 6.14 9.81 4.87
C LYS A 124 5.66 8.97 6.05
N ARG A 125 6.59 8.44 6.85
CA ARG A 125 6.23 7.70 8.07
C ARG A 125 5.60 8.66 9.08
N ALA A 126 4.34 8.41 9.46
CA ALA A 126 3.67 9.18 10.49
C ALA A 126 3.97 8.58 11.86
N SER A 127 4.43 9.41 12.80
CA SER A 127 4.68 8.97 14.18
C SER A 127 3.38 8.71 14.96
N GLU A 128 2.31 9.45 14.64
CA GLU A 128 1.02 9.44 15.34
C GLU A 128 -0.16 9.73 14.38
N GLY A 129 -1.37 9.40 14.82
CA GLY A 129 -2.63 9.70 14.10
C GLY A 129 -3.12 8.61 13.15
N GLN A 130 -4.17 8.94 12.37
CA GLN A 130 -4.87 8.05 11.44
C GLN A 130 -3.99 7.51 10.29
N TYR A 131 -2.77 8.05 10.15
CA TYR A 131 -1.82 7.71 9.09
C TYR A 131 -0.67 6.81 9.57
N LYS A 132 -0.72 6.31 10.81
CA LYS A 132 0.31 5.41 11.35
C LYS A 132 0.32 4.07 10.60
N ASP A 133 1.46 3.77 9.96
CA ASP A 133 2.03 2.58 9.31
C ASP A 133 1.11 1.51 8.67
N ASP A 134 -0.05 1.21 9.24
CA ASP A 134 -1.05 0.24 8.74
C ASP A 134 -2.42 0.87 8.46
N CYS A 135 -2.66 2.09 8.95
CA CYS A 135 -3.98 2.71 8.95
C CYS A 135 -4.37 3.36 7.60
N ILE A 136 -3.44 3.48 6.64
CA ILE A 136 -3.70 4.17 5.36
C ILE A 136 -4.33 3.22 4.33
N ILE A 137 -3.81 2.00 4.23
CA ILE A 137 -4.18 1.08 3.14
C ILE A 137 -5.61 0.57 3.32
N LYS A 138 -5.95 0.16 4.55
CA LYS A 138 -7.23 -0.48 4.85
C LYS A 138 -8.43 0.45 4.50
N PRO A 139 -8.47 1.72 4.94
CA PRO A 139 -9.56 2.62 4.59
C PRO A 139 -9.71 2.84 3.08
N VAL A 140 -8.60 2.94 2.34
CA VAL A 140 -8.64 3.10 0.88
C VAL A 140 -9.26 1.87 0.22
N ILE A 141 -8.82 0.66 0.61
CA ILE A 141 -9.36 -0.58 0.06
C ILE A 141 -10.84 -0.75 0.42
N GLU A 142 -11.23 -0.46 1.67
CA GLU A 142 -12.62 -0.60 2.11
C GLU A 142 -13.55 0.43 1.46
N LYS A 143 -13.10 1.68 1.32
CA LYS A 143 -13.83 2.75 0.61
C LYS A 143 -14.17 2.35 -0.82
N TRP A 144 -13.18 1.94 -1.60
CA TRP A 144 -13.41 1.53 -2.98
C TRP A 144 -14.12 0.19 -3.09
N GLY A 145 -13.89 -0.73 -2.14
CA GLY A 145 -14.64 -1.98 -2.06
C GLY A 145 -16.14 -1.74 -1.93
N ARG A 146 -16.54 -0.91 -0.95
CA ARG A 146 -17.94 -0.51 -0.75
C ARG A 146 -18.52 0.24 -1.95
N PHE A 147 -17.74 1.12 -2.57
CA PHE A 147 -18.17 1.83 -3.78
C PHE A 147 -18.47 0.84 -4.92
N LEU A 148 -17.60 -0.13 -5.17
CA LEU A 148 -17.83 -1.11 -6.22
C LEU A 148 -19.01 -2.03 -5.90
N GLU A 149 -19.18 -2.44 -4.65
CA GLU A 149 -20.35 -3.24 -4.21
C GLU A 149 -21.68 -2.49 -4.35
N ALA A 150 -21.68 -1.16 -4.12
CA ALA A 150 -22.90 -0.37 -4.17
C ALA A 150 -23.34 0.00 -5.59
N TYR A 151 -22.40 0.07 -6.55
CA TYR A 151 -22.66 0.68 -7.86
C TYR A 151 -22.34 -0.23 -9.07
N LEU A 152 -21.90 -1.48 -8.88
CA LEU A 152 -21.59 -2.43 -9.95
C LEU A 152 -21.99 -3.88 -9.62
#